data_AF-A0AAV0DMI9-F1
#
_entry.id   AF-A0AAV0DMI9-F1
#
_cell.length_a   1.000
_cell.length_b   1.000
_cell.length_c   1.000
_cell.angle_alpha   90.00
_cell.angle_beta   90.00
_cell.angle_gamma   90.00
#
_symmetry.space_group_name_H-M   'P 1'
#
loop_
_entity.id
_entity.type
_entity.pdbx_description
1 polymer ?
#
loop_
_entity_poly.entity_id
_entity_poly.type
_entity_poly.pdbx_seq_one_letter_code
_entity_poly.pdbx_strand_id
1 'polypeptide(L)'
;MARSHSPGDLAALPPLTRVKLSDILPYDGAPVGRYSRAMEALSGSLMRHNAAVIELSAEDAAVLRCGLESARFYFKTRVAAQGKATRGVYIYRAGRPLEDVDSSPPCMADVFQCMGRAARAALCAVARHLRLRSDVFNHLLDDNPLPLNEPSSSVLVATFSPTSTSQNGRGSSEGVKLQTTNEVEKGLLTLISSDTAGLQVCDPNSRWYIADNGLASGDLLLLTGKALSHATGGLRPATIHRATYDYYLGNTTCGRTSLAFRLMPQSNAVLDCSPIKAAGHVIPQSYIPISVSQFLDDISAEEDIFCNRTDNAYVSQGNLNKEQSLRSVLSDPLTGTYMEDATYVSCGHSFGGLMLRRVVETSRCTLCNAEIEPGSLIPNLALRAAATAVKYEDERRLFHNASLRKRRKEVGEFRENGELLSETSPFKAIQYPFSVNEKVTIKGNRRTPDKFVGKEAIITSQCLNGWYLLKIIDSGENVRLQYRSLQKFQSSQSSQETTGGGERCHSQPLNSSS
;
A
#
# COMPACT_ATOMS: atom_id res chain seq x y z
N MET A 1 15.27 49.75 23.40
CA MET A 1 14.25 49.38 24.40
C MET A 1 13.43 48.21 23.85
N ALA A 2 13.87 46.99 24.13
CA ALA A 2 13.20 45.77 23.73
C ALA A 2 12.05 45.50 24.71
N ARG A 3 10.82 45.41 24.22
CA ARG A 3 9.67 44.95 25.02
C ARG A 3 9.70 43.43 25.05
N SER A 4 9.90 42.90 26.24
CA SER A 4 9.68 41.51 26.61
C SER A 4 8.20 41.15 26.37
N HIS A 5 7.95 40.16 25.50
CA HIS A 5 6.66 39.49 25.45
C HIS A 5 6.62 38.43 26.57
N SER A 6 5.67 38.59 27.48
CA SER A 6 5.26 37.61 28.47
C SER A 6 4.72 36.33 27.80
N PRO A 7 4.84 35.14 28.42
CA PRO A 7 4.16 33.94 27.96
C PRO A 7 2.68 34.03 28.34
N GLY A 8 1.90 34.72 27.50
CA GLY A 8 0.46 34.91 27.69
C GLY A 8 -0.34 33.95 26.81
N ASP A 9 -1.23 33.19 27.44
CA ASP A 9 -2.43 32.53 26.94
C ASP A 9 -2.33 31.76 25.61
N LEU A 10 -2.36 30.43 25.72
CA LEU A 10 -2.92 29.55 24.69
C LEU A 10 -4.38 29.95 24.49
N ALA A 11 -4.63 30.93 23.63
CA ALA A 11 -5.97 31.29 23.20
C ALA A 11 -6.66 30.02 22.70
N ALA A 12 -7.67 29.55 23.44
CA ALA A 12 -8.41 28.35 23.11
C ALA A 12 -9.06 28.54 21.73
N LEU A 13 -8.53 27.85 20.72
CA LEU A 13 -9.18 27.77 19.42
C LEU A 13 -10.57 27.15 19.61
N PRO A 14 -11.57 27.55 18.80
CA PRO A 14 -12.87 26.91 18.82
C PRO A 14 -12.70 25.40 18.61
N PRO A 15 -13.55 24.57 19.24
CA PRO A 15 -13.41 23.13 19.16
C PRO A 15 -13.45 22.65 17.70
N LEU A 16 -12.63 21.65 17.39
CA LEU A 16 -12.65 21.00 16.07
C LEU A 16 -14.07 20.54 15.76
N THR A 17 -14.48 20.74 14.50
CA THR A 17 -15.83 20.34 14.10
C THR A 17 -15.90 18.82 14.06
N ARG A 18 -16.97 18.29 14.68
CA ARG A 18 -17.22 16.86 14.82
C ARG A 18 -18.31 16.45 13.83
N VAL A 19 -18.03 15.40 13.05
CA VAL A 19 -18.93 14.93 12.00
C VAL A 19 -19.09 13.43 12.13
N LYS A 20 -20.34 12.94 12.12
CA LYS A 20 -20.62 11.51 12.19
C LYS A 20 -20.25 10.83 10.88
N LEU A 21 -19.61 9.66 10.96
CA LEU A 21 -19.29 8.85 9.79
C LEU A 21 -20.54 8.55 8.96
N SER A 22 -21.67 8.21 9.61
CA SER A 22 -22.96 7.95 8.95
C SER A 22 -23.45 9.11 8.07
N ASP A 23 -23.04 10.34 8.39
CA ASP A 23 -23.51 11.53 7.71
C ASP A 23 -22.61 11.92 6.51
N ILE A 24 -21.43 11.30 6.38
CA ILE A 24 -20.49 11.50 5.26
C ILE A 24 -20.31 10.25 4.39
N LEU A 25 -20.97 9.13 4.74
CA LEU A 25 -20.97 7.94 3.91
C LEU A 25 -21.53 8.26 2.52
N PRO A 26 -20.95 7.71 1.44
CA PRO A 26 -21.55 7.77 0.12
C PRO A 26 -22.96 7.18 0.16
N TYR A 27 -23.93 7.87 -0.43
CA TYR A 27 -25.30 7.40 -0.55
C TYR A 27 -25.76 7.57 -2.01
N ASP A 28 -26.66 6.71 -2.45
CA ASP A 28 -27.28 6.78 -3.78
C ASP A 28 -28.48 7.73 -3.77
N GLY A 29 -28.51 8.70 -4.68
CA GLY A 29 -29.62 9.64 -4.88
C GLY A 29 -29.26 11.11 -4.74
N ALA A 30 -30.27 11.98 -4.56
CA ALA A 30 -30.10 13.43 -4.42
C ALA A 30 -29.59 13.84 -3.02
N PRO A 31 -28.71 14.87 -2.91
CA PRO A 31 -28.03 15.22 -1.66
C PRO A 31 -29.02 15.57 -0.55
N VAL A 32 -29.04 14.74 0.49
CA VAL A 32 -29.82 15.00 1.69
C VAL A 32 -29.19 16.17 2.44
N GLY A 33 -29.99 17.09 2.98
CA GLY A 33 -29.48 18.28 3.67
C GLY A 33 -28.60 18.00 4.90
N ARG A 34 -28.63 16.77 5.45
CA ARG A 34 -27.69 16.33 6.50
C ARG A 34 -26.30 16.05 5.92
N TYR A 35 -26.22 15.36 4.78
CA TYR A 35 -24.97 15.06 4.07
C TYR A 35 -24.25 16.35 3.66
N SER A 36 -24.96 17.29 3.03
CA SER A 36 -24.37 18.59 2.64
C SER A 36 -23.85 19.39 3.84
N ARG A 37 -24.57 19.39 4.97
CA ARG A 37 -24.10 20.07 6.20
C ARG A 37 -22.87 19.40 6.80
N ALA A 38 -22.86 18.07 6.85
CA ALA A 38 -21.73 17.29 7.35
C ALA A 38 -20.46 17.51 6.51
N MET A 39 -20.63 17.58 5.18
CA MET A 39 -19.57 17.89 4.24
C MET A 39 -18.97 19.29 4.39
N GLU A 40 -19.84 20.32 4.51
CA GLU A 40 -19.41 21.70 4.74
C GLU A 40 -18.72 21.85 6.10
N ALA A 41 -19.23 21.16 7.12
CA ALA A 41 -18.64 21.10 8.45
C ALA A 41 -17.23 20.47 8.41
N LEU A 42 -17.09 19.31 7.77
CA LEU A 42 -15.81 18.60 7.63
C LEU A 42 -14.80 19.46 6.87
N SER A 43 -15.19 19.95 5.70
CA SER A 43 -14.32 20.71 4.81
C SER A 43 -13.95 22.08 5.39
N GLY A 44 -14.89 22.74 6.07
CA GLY A 44 -14.66 23.98 6.77
C GLY A 44 -13.72 23.82 7.97
N SER A 45 -13.79 22.69 8.69
CA SER A 45 -12.83 22.38 9.76
C SER A 45 -11.42 22.17 9.20
N LEU A 46 -11.29 21.40 8.13
CA LEU A 46 -10.00 21.22 7.46
C LEU A 46 -9.42 22.56 6.97
N MET A 47 -10.24 23.48 6.45
CA MET A 47 -9.77 24.80 6.00
C MET A 47 -9.37 25.75 7.12
N ARG A 48 -10.01 25.66 8.29
CA ARG A 48 -9.75 26.58 9.42
C ARG A 48 -8.69 26.07 10.38
N HIS A 49 -8.59 24.75 10.53
CA HIS A 49 -7.79 24.13 11.59
C HIS A 49 -6.78 23.11 11.05
N ASN A 50 -6.78 22.79 9.75
CA ASN A 50 -6.00 21.67 9.17
C ASN A 50 -6.33 20.30 9.78
N ALA A 51 -7.42 20.18 10.52
CA ALA A 51 -7.89 18.94 11.12
C ALA A 51 -9.42 18.92 11.26
N ALA A 52 -10.00 17.73 11.34
CA ALA A 52 -11.40 17.51 11.64
C ALA A 52 -11.58 16.23 12.47
N VAL A 53 -12.74 16.09 13.13
CA VAL A 53 -13.05 14.90 13.94
C VAL A 53 -14.18 14.12 13.28
N ILE A 54 -13.95 12.82 13.05
CA ILE A 54 -14.96 11.88 12.57
C ILE A 54 -15.43 11.02 13.74
N GLU A 55 -16.71 11.07 14.04
CA GLU A 55 -17.35 10.25 15.08
C GLU A 55 -17.82 8.94 14.47
N LEU A 56 -17.35 7.82 15.02
CA LEU A 56 -17.74 6.48 14.58
C LEU A 56 -19.03 5.99 15.28
N SER A 57 -19.60 4.91 14.77
CA SER A 57 -20.68 4.19 15.43
C SER A 57 -20.18 3.53 16.72
N ALA A 58 -21.09 3.12 17.61
CA ALA A 58 -20.73 2.42 18.85
C ALA A 58 -19.96 1.11 18.59
N GLU A 59 -20.30 0.40 17.51
CA GLU A 59 -19.63 -0.84 17.08
C GLU A 59 -18.20 -0.55 16.60
N ASP A 60 -18.03 0.40 15.69
CA ASP A 60 -16.73 0.79 15.15
C ASP A 60 -15.84 1.41 16.24
N ALA A 61 -16.42 2.14 17.19
CA ALA A 61 -15.72 2.63 18.37
C ALA A 61 -15.23 1.49 19.28
N ALA A 62 -15.95 0.39 19.39
CA ALA A 62 -15.51 -0.79 20.14
C ALA A 62 -14.31 -1.48 19.47
N VAL A 63 -14.31 -1.55 18.13
CA VAL A 63 -13.17 -2.07 17.36
C VAL A 63 -11.91 -1.22 17.60
N LEU A 64 -12.02 0.11 17.57
CA LEU A 64 -10.88 0.99 17.88
C LEU A 64 -10.36 0.82 19.31
N ARG A 65 -11.27 0.71 20.29
CA ARG A 65 -10.87 0.43 21.68
C ARG A 65 -10.14 -0.91 21.80
N CYS A 66 -10.66 -1.98 21.18
CA CYS A 66 -9.96 -3.27 21.12
C CYS A 66 -8.56 -3.09 20.54
N GLY A 67 -8.45 -2.37 19.41
CA GLY A 67 -7.17 -2.12 18.74
C GLY A 67 -6.15 -1.40 19.62
N LEU A 68 -6.56 -0.33 20.31
CA LEU A 68 -5.67 0.45 21.19
C LEU A 68 -5.19 -0.37 22.39
N GLU A 69 -6.10 -1.11 23.03
CA GLU A 69 -5.76 -1.98 24.17
C GLU A 69 -4.85 -3.14 23.73
N SER A 70 -5.15 -3.73 22.58
CA SER A 70 -4.36 -4.82 21.97
C SER A 70 -2.95 -4.36 21.63
N ALA A 71 -2.80 -3.18 21.01
CA ALA A 71 -1.50 -2.59 20.72
C ALA A 71 -0.73 -2.28 22.00
N ARG A 72 -1.38 -1.67 23.00
CA ARG A 72 -0.78 -1.39 24.31
C ARG A 72 -0.26 -2.65 24.98
N PHE A 73 -1.08 -3.71 25.02
CA PHE A 73 -0.69 -5.00 25.60
C PHE A 73 0.48 -5.63 24.84
N TYR A 74 0.43 -5.62 23.50
CA TYR A 74 1.50 -6.13 22.65
C TYR A 74 2.86 -5.47 22.96
N PHE A 75 2.91 -4.14 23.04
CA PHE A 75 4.16 -3.43 23.35
C PHE A 75 4.64 -3.67 24.78
N LYS A 76 3.73 -3.72 25.77
CA LYS A 76 4.10 -4.02 27.17
C LYS A 76 4.70 -5.41 27.31
N THR A 77 4.10 -6.42 26.67
CA THR A 77 4.58 -7.81 26.75
C THR A 77 5.94 -7.99 26.07
N ARG A 78 6.20 -7.31 24.95
CA ARG A 78 7.52 -7.38 24.29
C ARG A 78 8.63 -6.64 25.03
N VAL A 79 8.32 -5.51 25.67
CA VAL A 79 9.29 -4.84 26.56
C VAL A 79 9.70 -5.76 27.71
N ALA A 80 8.75 -6.49 28.30
CA ALA A 80 9.02 -7.44 29.38
C ALA A 80 9.80 -8.69 28.92
N ALA A 81 9.54 -9.19 27.72
CA ALA A 81 10.13 -10.44 27.23
C ALA A 81 11.53 -10.29 26.61
N GLN A 82 11.86 -9.17 25.98
CA GLN A 82 13.09 -9.04 25.16
C GLN A 82 14.18 -8.14 25.73
N GLY A 83 13.98 -7.46 26.87
CA GLY A 83 15.00 -6.66 27.57
C GLY A 83 15.63 -5.49 26.77
N LYS A 84 15.33 -5.37 25.48
CA LYS A 84 15.67 -4.29 24.57
C LYS A 84 14.38 -3.62 24.14
N ALA A 85 14.34 -2.30 24.27
CA ALA A 85 13.25 -1.47 23.77
C ALA A 85 13.10 -1.71 22.25
N THR A 86 12.15 -2.56 21.86
CA THR A 86 11.61 -2.52 20.50
C THR A 86 11.09 -1.10 20.27
N ARG A 87 11.23 -0.56 19.06
CA ARG A 87 11.01 0.86 18.68
C ARG A 87 9.61 1.42 18.99
N GLY A 88 8.77 0.76 19.78
CA GLY A 88 7.43 1.24 20.15
C GLY A 88 6.52 1.42 18.94
N VAL A 89 6.83 0.77 17.81
CA VAL A 89 6.13 0.94 16.54
C VAL A 89 5.87 -0.43 15.92
N TYR A 90 4.65 -0.66 15.46
CA TYR A 90 4.22 -1.84 14.73
C TYR A 90 3.44 -1.39 13.49
N ILE A 91 3.71 -2.00 12.33
CA ILE A 91 3.09 -1.64 11.05
C ILE A 91 2.30 -2.84 10.54
N TYR A 92 0.98 -2.69 10.46
CA TYR A 92 0.08 -3.61 9.82
C TYR A 92 -0.18 -3.21 8.36
N ARG A 93 -0.12 -4.18 7.46
CA ARG A 93 -0.47 -4.01 6.04
C ARG A 93 -1.33 -5.19 5.58
N ALA A 94 -2.55 -4.89 5.15
CA ALA A 94 -3.48 -5.90 4.64
C ALA A 94 -2.94 -6.59 3.37
N GLY A 95 -3.36 -7.83 3.12
CA GLY A 95 -3.00 -8.59 1.92
C GLY A 95 -1.64 -9.31 1.96
N ARG A 96 -0.87 -9.18 3.05
CA ARG A 96 0.31 -10.02 3.28
C ARG A 96 -0.10 -11.41 3.78
N PRO A 97 0.58 -12.49 3.33
CA PRO A 97 0.33 -13.83 3.86
C PRO A 97 0.55 -13.82 5.37
N LEU A 98 -0.39 -14.48 6.05
CA LEU A 98 -0.53 -14.54 7.50
C LEU A 98 0.56 -15.43 8.12
N GLU A 99 1.84 -15.10 7.93
CA GLU A 99 2.96 -15.93 8.39
C GLU A 99 3.34 -15.69 9.86
N ASP A 100 2.68 -14.78 10.58
CA ASP A 100 3.12 -14.40 11.94
C ASP A 100 1.96 -13.92 12.85
N VAL A 101 0.86 -14.68 12.90
CA VAL A 101 -0.31 -14.38 13.78
C VAL A 101 0.12 -14.19 15.23
N ASP A 102 1.04 -15.05 15.68
CA ASP A 102 1.50 -15.12 17.07
C ASP A 102 2.36 -13.89 17.48
N SER A 103 2.78 -13.07 16.50
CA SER A 103 3.63 -11.88 16.70
C SER A 103 2.94 -10.55 16.42
N SER A 104 1.63 -10.52 16.17
CA SER A 104 0.89 -9.30 15.84
C SER A 104 -0.05 -8.88 16.97
N PRO A 105 -0.29 -7.57 17.19
CA PRO A 105 -1.41 -7.15 18.02
C PRO A 105 -2.72 -7.70 17.46
N PRO A 106 -3.63 -8.25 18.29
CA PRO A 106 -4.95 -8.65 17.82
C PRO A 106 -5.77 -7.44 17.36
N CYS A 107 -6.89 -7.68 16.67
CA CYS A 107 -7.82 -6.66 16.14
C CYS A 107 -7.26 -5.75 15.03
N MET A 108 -5.98 -5.87 14.60
CA MET A 108 -5.39 -4.95 13.60
C MET A 108 -6.07 -4.99 12.22
N ALA A 109 -6.56 -6.17 11.80
CA ALA A 109 -7.29 -6.31 10.54
C ALA A 109 -8.63 -5.56 10.58
N ASP A 110 -9.38 -5.71 11.67
CA ASP A 110 -10.69 -5.06 11.85
C ASP A 110 -10.54 -3.55 11.98
N VAL A 111 -9.53 -3.08 12.72
CA VAL A 111 -9.16 -1.66 12.81
C VAL A 111 -8.80 -1.11 11.44
N PHE A 112 -7.98 -1.84 10.67
CA PHE A 112 -7.59 -1.42 9.32
C PHE A 112 -8.80 -1.26 8.41
N GLN A 113 -9.76 -2.19 8.45
CA GLN A 113 -11.00 -2.08 7.69
C GLN A 113 -11.87 -0.91 8.17
N CYS A 114 -12.06 -0.77 9.48
CA CYS A 114 -12.85 0.29 10.09
C CYS A 114 -12.33 1.69 9.71
N MET A 115 -11.04 1.96 9.97
CA MET A 115 -10.40 3.23 9.62
C MET A 115 -10.34 3.42 8.09
N GLY A 116 -10.12 2.35 7.33
CA GLY A 116 -10.14 2.40 5.86
C GLY A 116 -11.48 2.84 5.28
N ARG A 117 -12.60 2.36 5.83
CA ARG A 117 -13.95 2.82 5.45
C ARG A 117 -14.14 4.31 5.76
N ALA A 118 -13.76 4.74 6.95
CA ALA A 118 -13.85 6.14 7.36
C ALA A 118 -12.99 7.05 6.46
N ALA A 119 -11.78 6.61 6.09
CA ALA A 119 -10.87 7.38 5.24
C ALA A 119 -11.43 7.56 3.82
N ARG A 120 -12.01 6.50 3.25
CA ARG A 120 -12.66 6.58 1.93
C ARG A 120 -13.89 7.49 1.96
N ALA A 121 -14.72 7.41 3.00
CA ALA A 121 -15.86 8.31 3.16
C ALA A 121 -15.42 9.79 3.28
N ALA A 122 -14.39 10.06 4.07
CA ALA A 122 -13.80 11.38 4.20
C ALA A 122 -13.24 11.90 2.86
N LEU A 123 -12.56 11.06 2.09
CA LEU A 123 -12.03 11.42 0.77
C LEU A 123 -13.15 11.74 -0.23
N CYS A 124 -14.23 10.96 -0.24
CA CYS A 124 -15.44 11.26 -1.02
C CYS A 124 -16.06 12.60 -0.63
N ALA A 125 -16.12 12.90 0.68
CA ALA A 125 -16.63 14.17 1.18
C ALA A 125 -15.75 15.36 0.74
N VAL A 126 -14.42 15.21 0.78
CA VAL A 126 -13.49 16.23 0.25
C VAL A 126 -13.71 16.44 -1.26
N ALA A 127 -13.80 15.35 -2.04
CA ALA A 127 -14.02 15.44 -3.49
C ALA A 127 -15.30 16.22 -3.83
N ARG A 128 -16.40 15.87 -3.18
CA ARG A 128 -17.70 16.49 -3.43
C ARG A 128 -17.76 17.96 -3.00
N HIS A 129 -17.08 18.35 -1.92
CA HIS A 129 -16.99 19.76 -1.53
C HIS A 129 -16.12 20.57 -2.50
N LEU A 130 -15.13 19.93 -3.14
CA LEU A 130 -14.40 20.51 -4.28
C LEU A 130 -15.20 20.50 -5.60
N ARG A 131 -16.50 20.16 -5.56
CA ARG A 131 -17.40 20.03 -6.73
C ARG A 131 -16.95 18.99 -7.75
N LEU A 132 -16.24 17.96 -7.28
CA LEU A 132 -15.85 16.80 -8.07
C LEU A 132 -16.87 15.67 -7.92
N ARG A 133 -16.79 14.68 -8.79
CA ARG A 133 -17.48 13.40 -8.58
C ARG A 133 -16.91 12.71 -7.34
N SER A 134 -17.75 11.97 -6.60
CA SER A 134 -17.31 11.24 -5.39
C SER A 134 -16.21 10.22 -5.67
N ASP A 135 -16.18 9.66 -6.87
CA ASP A 135 -15.26 8.59 -7.30
C ASP A 135 -13.98 9.12 -7.98
N VAL A 136 -13.78 10.45 -8.04
CA VAL A 136 -12.66 11.06 -8.77
C VAL A 136 -11.29 10.53 -8.33
N PHE A 137 -11.14 10.20 -7.04
CA PHE A 137 -9.88 9.69 -6.49
C PHE A 137 -9.80 8.16 -6.44
N ASN A 138 -10.82 7.42 -6.88
CA ASN A 138 -10.82 5.95 -6.80
C ASN A 138 -9.68 5.30 -7.57
N HIS A 139 -9.24 5.91 -8.68
CA HIS A 139 -8.09 5.46 -9.46
C HIS A 139 -6.76 5.51 -8.69
N LEU A 140 -6.70 6.29 -7.60
CA LEU A 140 -5.54 6.36 -6.71
C LEU A 140 -5.59 5.29 -5.60
N LEU A 141 -6.74 4.69 -5.30
CA LEU A 141 -6.94 3.88 -4.10
C LEU A 141 -6.87 2.38 -4.41
N ASP A 142 -6.41 1.58 -3.45
CA ASP A 142 -6.49 0.12 -3.55
C ASP A 142 -7.93 -0.37 -3.80
N ASP A 143 -8.07 -1.50 -4.49
CA ASP A 143 -9.36 -2.16 -4.69
C ASP A 143 -9.94 -2.62 -3.33
N ASN A 144 -11.26 -2.61 -3.22
CA ASN A 144 -11.96 -3.01 -2.00
C ASN A 144 -13.10 -3.99 -2.36
N PRO A 145 -12.98 -5.30 -2.06
CA PRO A 145 -11.89 -5.95 -1.31
C PRO A 145 -10.57 -6.01 -2.09
N LEU A 146 -9.46 -6.15 -1.37
CA LEU A 146 -8.13 -6.30 -1.97
C LEU A 146 -8.04 -7.58 -2.79
N PRO A 147 -7.31 -7.58 -3.93
CA PRO A 147 -7.05 -8.79 -4.69
C PRO A 147 -6.25 -9.81 -3.86
N LEU A 148 -6.46 -11.11 -4.14
CA LEU A 148 -5.76 -12.19 -3.47
C LEU A 148 -4.22 -12.02 -3.55
N ASN A 149 -3.58 -12.08 -2.37
CA ASN A 149 -2.13 -11.93 -2.16
C ASN A 149 -1.54 -10.59 -2.63
N GLU A 150 -2.35 -9.55 -2.79
CA GLU A 150 -1.86 -8.21 -3.12
C GLU A 150 -1.82 -7.36 -1.84
N PRO A 151 -0.63 -6.89 -1.43
CA PRO A 151 -0.53 -6.05 -0.26
C PRO A 151 -1.15 -4.68 -0.53
N SER A 152 -1.91 -4.18 0.44
CA SER A 152 -2.43 -2.82 0.43
C SER A 152 -1.30 -1.77 0.34
N SER A 153 -1.52 -0.71 -0.43
CA SER A 153 -0.67 0.48 -0.44
C SER A 153 -0.76 1.22 0.89
N SER A 154 -1.98 1.28 1.44
CA SER A 154 -2.27 1.89 2.74
C SER A 154 -1.76 1.04 3.91
N VAL A 155 -1.44 1.67 5.03
CA VAL A 155 -0.88 1.01 6.23
C VAL A 155 -1.55 1.50 7.50
N LEU A 156 -1.63 0.61 8.50
CA LEU A 156 -2.00 0.96 9.86
C LEU A 156 -0.76 0.89 10.74
N VAL A 157 -0.46 1.98 11.44
CA VAL A 157 0.70 2.09 12.32
C VAL A 157 0.21 2.17 13.75
N ALA A 158 0.60 1.21 14.58
CA ALA A 158 0.42 1.27 16.02
C ALA A 158 1.70 1.80 16.66
N THR A 159 1.58 2.82 17.51
CA THR A 159 2.73 3.35 18.26
C THR A 159 2.46 3.35 19.76
N PHE A 160 3.51 3.14 20.53
CA PHE A 160 3.52 3.21 21.99
C PHE A 160 4.75 3.97 22.45
N SER A 161 4.52 5.12 23.08
CA SER A 161 5.57 5.90 23.74
C SER A 161 5.45 5.69 25.26
N PRO A 162 6.41 5.00 25.90
CA PRO A 162 6.40 4.85 27.35
C PRO A 162 6.63 6.22 28.00
N THR A 163 5.95 6.49 29.12
CA THR A 163 6.26 7.64 29.97
C THR A 163 7.70 7.46 30.48
N SER A 164 8.58 8.44 30.26
CA SER A 164 9.93 8.42 30.82
C SER A 164 9.83 8.53 32.34
N THR A 165 9.85 7.40 33.03
CA THR A 165 10.20 7.36 34.45
C THR A 165 11.66 7.78 34.55
N SER A 166 11.90 8.97 35.10
CA SER A 166 13.23 9.39 35.54
C SER A 166 13.85 8.26 36.37
N GLN A 167 14.84 7.57 35.82
CA GLN A 167 15.63 6.65 36.61
C GLN A 167 16.47 7.48 37.60
N ASN A 168 16.19 7.25 38.88
CA ASN A 168 17.06 7.37 40.04
C ASN A 168 17.96 8.61 40.20
N GLY A 169 17.77 9.27 41.34
CA GLY A 169 18.52 10.44 41.76
C GLY A 169 20.03 10.28 41.74
N ARG A 170 20.69 11.20 41.04
CA ARG A 170 21.71 12.12 41.55
C ARG A 170 21.82 13.25 40.53
N GLY A 171 21.77 14.49 41.03
CA GLY A 171 21.59 15.67 40.20
C GLY A 171 22.73 15.91 39.22
N SER A 172 22.33 16.27 37.99
CA SER A 172 23.01 17.28 37.18
C SER A 172 22.01 17.79 36.16
N SER A 173 21.75 19.10 36.21
CA SER A 173 21.05 19.86 35.19
C SER A 173 21.68 19.60 33.82
N GLU A 174 21.01 18.87 32.95
CA GLU A 174 21.18 18.98 31.51
C GLU A 174 19.88 18.50 30.85
N GLY A 175 19.06 19.47 30.44
CA GLY A 175 17.79 19.21 29.76
C GLY A 175 18.04 18.55 28.42
N VAL A 176 17.88 17.23 28.36
CA VAL A 176 17.74 16.51 27.09
C VAL A 176 16.40 16.94 26.48
N LYS A 177 16.47 17.95 25.62
CA LYS A 177 15.35 18.44 24.82
C LYS A 177 14.98 17.34 23.83
N LEU A 178 13.97 16.53 24.17
CA LEU A 178 13.49 15.47 23.28
C LEU A 178 12.99 16.11 21.97
N GLN A 179 13.62 15.74 20.86
CA GLN A 179 13.38 16.31 19.53
C GLN A 179 11.89 16.29 19.18
N THR A 180 11.27 17.46 19.07
CA THR A 180 9.92 17.59 18.50
C THR A 180 10.06 17.69 16.99
N THR A 181 10.12 16.55 16.30
CA THR A 181 10.16 16.51 14.83
C THR A 181 8.79 16.93 14.29
N ASN A 182 8.76 17.95 13.44
CA ASN A 182 7.55 18.31 12.71
C ASN A 182 7.33 17.25 11.62
N GLU A 183 6.19 16.56 11.67
CA GLU A 183 5.82 15.53 10.71
C GLU A 183 4.77 16.05 9.75
N VAL A 184 4.88 15.63 8.49
CA VAL A 184 3.90 15.90 7.44
C VAL A 184 3.54 14.57 6.80
N GLU A 185 2.25 14.28 6.74
CA GLU A 185 1.76 13.00 6.20
C GLU A 185 2.02 12.91 4.69
N LYS A 186 2.63 11.80 4.24
CA LYS A 186 2.97 11.58 2.81
C LYS A 186 1.76 11.23 1.94
N GLY A 187 0.77 10.54 2.54
CA GLY A 187 -0.37 9.95 1.84
C GLY A 187 -1.44 10.96 1.41
N LEU A 188 -2.64 10.42 1.15
CA LEU A 188 -3.83 11.22 0.85
C LEU A 188 -4.43 11.77 2.14
N LEU A 189 -4.75 10.88 3.08
CA LEU A 189 -5.37 11.20 4.37
C LEU A 189 -4.76 10.34 5.47
N THR A 190 -4.71 10.87 6.68
CA THR A 190 -4.33 10.11 7.87
C THR A 190 -5.39 10.23 8.94
N LEU A 191 -5.82 9.10 9.47
CA LEU A 191 -6.77 9.01 10.58
C LEU A 191 -6.01 8.56 11.83
N ILE A 192 -6.15 9.30 12.92
CA ILE A 192 -5.43 9.03 14.17
C ILE A 192 -6.44 8.82 15.30
N SER A 193 -6.23 7.77 16.08
CA SER A 193 -6.90 7.53 17.36
C SER A 193 -5.84 7.32 18.44
N SER A 194 -5.99 7.99 19.58
CA SER A 194 -5.03 7.93 20.69
C SER A 194 -5.78 7.73 22.00
N ASP A 195 -5.14 7.04 22.94
CA ASP A 195 -5.67 6.86 24.30
C ASP A 195 -5.49 8.09 25.20
N THR A 196 -4.55 8.97 24.83
CA THR A 196 -4.13 10.14 25.60
C THR A 196 -3.79 11.28 24.64
N ALA A 197 -4.19 12.50 25.04
CA ALA A 197 -3.94 13.70 24.27
C ALA A 197 -2.44 14.04 24.24
N GLY A 198 -2.00 14.72 23.18
CA GLY A 198 -0.60 15.09 22.99
C GLY A 198 -0.21 15.32 21.52
N LEU A 199 -1.17 15.22 20.59
CA LEU A 199 -0.95 15.54 19.19
C LEU A 199 -1.22 17.02 18.96
N GLN A 200 -0.18 17.74 18.55
CA GLN A 200 -0.32 19.13 18.14
C GLN A 200 -0.41 19.24 16.62
N VAL A 201 -1.34 20.07 16.15
CA VAL A 201 -1.50 20.42 14.74
C VAL A 201 -1.24 21.91 14.57
N CYS A 202 -0.60 22.26 13.45
CA CYS A 202 -0.40 23.63 13.06
C CYS A 202 -1.60 24.10 12.22
N ASP A 203 -2.30 25.14 12.66
CA ASP A 203 -3.40 25.76 11.90
C ASP A 203 -2.86 26.53 10.66
N PRO A 204 -3.72 26.96 9.73
CA PRO A 204 -3.30 27.77 8.57
C PRO A 204 -2.64 29.10 8.94
N ASN A 205 -2.86 29.61 10.16
CA ASN A 205 -2.24 30.82 10.68
C ASN A 205 -0.89 30.55 11.37
N SER A 206 -0.33 29.34 11.21
CA SER A 206 0.92 28.89 11.82
C SER A 206 0.88 28.80 13.36
N ARG A 207 -0.29 28.60 13.95
CA ARG A 207 -0.48 28.43 15.40
C ARG A 207 -0.59 26.95 15.74
N TRP A 208 0.16 26.53 16.75
CA TRP A 208 0.10 25.17 17.28
C TRP A 208 -1.00 25.04 18.32
N TYR A 209 -1.81 23.99 18.21
CA TYR A 209 -2.84 23.65 19.18
C TYR A 209 -2.94 22.13 19.35
N ILE A 210 -3.42 21.67 20.51
CA ILE A 210 -3.62 20.25 20.79
C ILE A 210 -4.91 19.80 20.09
N ALA A 211 -4.78 18.99 19.04
CA ALA A 211 -5.88 18.59 18.17
C ALA A 211 -6.62 17.35 18.68
N ASP A 212 -5.97 16.51 19.47
CA ASP A 212 -6.55 15.31 20.06
C ASP A 212 -7.11 15.54 21.48
N ASN A 213 -7.22 16.79 21.91
CA ASN A 213 -7.81 17.14 23.21
C ASN A 213 -9.33 16.89 23.20
N GLY A 214 -9.83 16.09 24.14
CA GLY A 214 -11.26 15.79 24.25
C GLY A 214 -11.80 14.83 23.18
N LEU A 215 -10.94 14.05 22.53
CA LEU A 215 -11.40 12.92 21.71
C LEU A 215 -11.99 11.83 22.61
N ALA A 216 -13.22 11.44 22.32
CA ALA A 216 -13.92 10.34 22.96
C ALA A 216 -13.48 9.00 22.35
N SER A 217 -13.76 7.90 23.06
CA SER A 217 -13.55 6.56 22.51
C SER A 217 -14.46 6.30 21.31
N GLY A 218 -13.91 6.40 20.10
CA GLY A 218 -14.66 6.31 18.84
C GLY A 218 -14.49 7.53 17.94
N ASP A 219 -13.77 8.55 18.38
CA ASP A 219 -13.39 9.66 17.52
C ASP A 219 -12.11 9.35 16.75
N LEU A 220 -12.07 9.80 15.50
CA LEU A 220 -10.89 9.79 14.65
C LEU A 220 -10.51 11.22 14.28
N LEU A 221 -9.26 11.59 14.55
CA LEU A 221 -8.69 12.82 14.03
C LEU A 221 -8.30 12.62 12.57
N LEU A 222 -8.86 13.45 11.69
CA LEU A 222 -8.57 13.46 10.26
C LEU A 222 -7.56 14.55 9.91
N LEU A 223 -6.45 14.14 9.30
CA LEU A 223 -5.39 15.01 8.75
C LEU A 223 -5.26 14.80 7.24
N THR A 224 -4.86 15.85 6.51
CA THR A 224 -4.60 15.81 5.06
C THR A 224 -3.12 15.61 4.78
N GLY A 225 -2.78 14.80 3.78
CA GLY A 225 -1.39 14.52 3.41
C GLY A 225 -0.93 15.20 2.12
N LYS A 226 0.38 15.12 1.85
CA LYS A 226 1.05 15.72 0.68
C LYS A 226 0.47 15.21 -0.64
N ALA A 227 0.17 13.91 -0.76
CA ALA A 227 -0.39 13.37 -2.00
C ALA A 227 -1.78 13.95 -2.31
N LEU A 228 -2.63 14.17 -1.30
CA LEU A 228 -3.92 14.82 -1.51
C LEU A 228 -3.74 16.30 -1.84
N SER A 229 -2.78 16.96 -1.20
CA SER A 229 -2.44 18.35 -1.54
C SER A 229 -2.01 18.48 -2.99
N HIS A 230 -1.20 17.55 -3.48
CA HIS A 230 -0.82 17.50 -4.89
C HIS A 230 -2.01 17.17 -5.81
N ALA A 231 -2.79 16.14 -5.50
CA ALA A 231 -3.96 15.75 -6.30
C ALA A 231 -5.06 16.82 -6.37
N THR A 232 -5.11 17.72 -5.38
CA THR A 232 -6.07 18.83 -5.32
C THR A 232 -5.47 20.16 -5.78
N GLY A 233 -4.25 20.19 -6.31
CA GLY A 233 -3.61 21.43 -6.77
C GLY A 233 -3.38 22.46 -5.67
N GLY A 234 -3.17 22.01 -4.43
CA GLY A 234 -2.96 22.87 -3.25
C GLY A 234 -4.23 23.33 -2.55
N LEU A 235 -5.43 23.03 -3.08
CA LEU A 235 -6.71 23.42 -2.45
C LEU A 235 -6.91 22.79 -1.06
N ARG A 236 -6.27 21.64 -0.82
CA ARG A 236 -6.19 21.00 0.50
C ARG A 236 -4.73 20.91 0.93
N PRO A 237 -4.20 21.85 1.73
CA PRO A 237 -2.81 21.81 2.15
C PRO A 237 -2.55 20.57 3.02
N ALA A 238 -1.32 20.07 2.99
CA ALA A 238 -0.91 18.98 3.87
C ALA A 238 -0.76 19.49 5.31
N THR A 239 -1.28 18.73 6.27
CA THR A 239 -1.22 19.09 7.67
C THR A 239 0.17 18.84 8.25
N ILE A 240 0.71 19.85 8.91
CA ILE A 240 1.92 19.73 9.73
C ILE A 240 1.47 19.43 11.16
N HIS A 241 1.97 18.34 11.73
CA HIS A 241 1.66 17.93 13.09
C HIS A 241 2.92 17.47 13.82
N ARG A 242 2.85 17.38 15.14
CA ARG A 242 3.93 16.84 15.97
C ARG A 242 3.35 16.21 17.22
N ALA A 243 3.96 15.14 17.69
CA ALA A 243 3.64 14.59 19.00
C ALA A 243 4.46 15.33 20.07
N THR A 244 3.80 15.93 21.05
CA THR A 244 4.46 16.42 22.26
C THR A 244 4.38 15.36 23.33
N TYR A 245 5.53 14.97 23.86
CA TYR A 245 5.64 13.90 24.87
C TYR A 245 5.59 14.40 26.31
N ASP A 246 5.56 15.71 26.52
CA ASP A 246 5.55 16.32 27.85
C ASP A 246 4.59 17.51 27.86
N TYR A 247 3.47 17.38 28.57
CA TYR A 247 2.99 18.38 29.52
C TYR A 247 1.66 17.92 30.18
N TYR A 248 1.62 18.03 31.50
CA TYR A 248 0.48 17.87 32.44
C TYR A 248 0.20 16.47 33.04
N LEU A 249 0.70 16.37 34.28
CA LEU A 249 0.20 15.67 35.47
C LEU A 249 -1.20 15.02 35.37
N GLY A 250 -1.23 13.70 35.59
CA GLY A 250 -2.47 12.99 35.94
C GLY A 250 -2.28 11.47 36.04
N ASN A 251 -1.73 10.99 37.16
CA ASN A 251 -1.83 9.64 37.76
C ASN A 251 -1.80 8.34 36.93
N THR A 252 -1.66 8.35 35.61
CA THR A 252 -1.56 7.12 34.82
C THR A 252 -0.12 6.89 34.45
N THR A 253 0.51 5.93 35.13
CA THR A 253 1.82 5.33 34.83
C THR A 253 1.87 4.61 33.48
N CYS A 254 0.96 4.92 32.57
CA CYS A 254 0.68 4.19 31.36
C CYS A 254 0.98 5.10 30.18
N GLY A 255 2.07 4.82 29.46
CA GLY A 255 2.46 5.55 28.26
C GLY A 255 1.35 5.68 27.21
N ARG A 256 1.57 6.55 26.23
CA ARG A 256 0.62 6.88 25.16
C ARG A 256 0.65 5.83 24.05
N THR A 257 -0.49 5.21 23.77
CA THR A 257 -0.71 4.35 22.61
C THR A 257 -1.54 5.10 21.57
N SER A 258 -1.12 5.04 20.31
CA SER A 258 -1.89 5.58 19.18
C SER A 258 -1.96 4.60 18.01
N LEU A 259 -3.03 4.73 17.24
CA LEU A 259 -3.26 4.05 15.98
C LEU A 259 -3.40 5.11 14.88
N ALA A 260 -2.58 5.01 13.84
CA ALA A 260 -2.60 5.90 12.69
C ALA A 260 -2.82 5.09 11.41
N PHE A 261 -3.97 5.28 10.77
CA PHE A 261 -4.24 4.73 9.45
C PHE A 261 -3.84 5.75 8.38
N ARG A 262 -2.89 5.38 7.52
CA ARG A 262 -2.40 6.22 6.42
C ARG A 262 -2.98 5.72 5.12
N LEU A 263 -3.93 6.47 4.55
CA LEU A 263 -4.49 6.22 3.23
C LEU A 263 -3.47 6.62 2.17
N MET A 264 -2.81 5.65 1.56
CA MET A 264 -1.79 5.88 0.56
C MET A 264 -2.35 5.70 -0.85
N PRO A 265 -1.94 6.52 -1.82
CA PRO A 265 -2.23 6.23 -3.21
C PRO A 265 -1.43 5.02 -3.69
N GLN A 266 -1.94 4.30 -4.69
CA GLN A 266 -1.24 3.18 -5.32
C GLN A 266 0.05 3.67 -5.99
N SER A 267 1.14 2.92 -5.83
CA SER A 267 2.46 3.30 -6.36
C SER A 267 2.49 3.45 -7.88
N ASN A 268 1.57 2.78 -8.58
CA ASN A 268 1.45 2.84 -10.03
C ASN A 268 0.44 3.86 -10.57
N ALA A 269 -0.22 4.60 -9.69
CA ALA A 269 -1.12 5.66 -10.10
C ALA A 269 -0.35 6.96 -10.42
N VAL A 270 -1.04 7.90 -11.08
CA VAL A 270 -0.51 9.23 -11.40
C VAL A 270 -1.33 10.27 -10.66
N LEU A 271 -0.67 11.19 -9.97
CA LEU A 271 -1.29 12.34 -9.34
C LEU A 271 -1.48 13.43 -10.41
N ASP A 272 -2.69 13.51 -10.95
CA ASP A 272 -3.06 14.51 -11.95
C ASP A 272 -4.13 15.48 -11.42
N CYS A 273 -3.92 16.75 -11.72
CA CYS A 273 -4.80 17.85 -11.40
C CYS A 273 -5.86 18.13 -12.47
N SER A 274 -5.90 17.38 -13.58
CA SER A 274 -6.89 17.58 -14.65
C SER A 274 -8.35 17.57 -14.17
N PRO A 275 -8.79 16.73 -13.21
CA PRO A 275 -10.18 16.76 -12.74
C PRO A 275 -10.50 18.05 -11.97
N ILE A 276 -9.50 18.60 -11.27
CA ILE A 276 -9.60 19.85 -10.52
C ILE A 276 -9.73 21.04 -11.48
N LYS A 277 -8.93 21.06 -12.55
CA LYS A 277 -9.03 22.08 -13.62
C LYS A 277 -10.38 22.01 -14.33
N ALA A 278 -10.86 20.79 -14.64
CA ALA A 278 -12.14 20.56 -15.30
C ALA A 278 -13.33 21.05 -14.44
N ALA A 279 -13.21 21.01 -13.11
CA ALA A 279 -14.20 21.57 -12.19
C ALA A 279 -14.14 23.11 -12.06
N GLY A 280 -13.24 23.77 -12.80
CA GLY A 280 -13.13 25.24 -12.86
C GLY A 280 -12.22 25.85 -11.80
N HIS A 281 -11.43 25.05 -11.08
CA HIS A 281 -10.47 25.57 -10.10
C HIS A 281 -9.19 26.04 -10.78
N VAL A 282 -8.61 27.14 -10.28
CA VAL A 282 -7.32 27.66 -10.74
C VAL A 282 -6.21 26.94 -10.00
N ILE A 283 -5.30 26.31 -10.76
CA ILE A 283 -4.20 25.51 -10.20
C ILE A 283 -2.87 26.14 -10.60
N PRO A 284 -1.94 26.35 -9.65
CA PRO A 284 -0.60 26.83 -9.97
C PRO A 284 0.11 25.93 -10.98
N GLN A 285 0.94 26.55 -11.84
CA GLN A 285 1.70 25.81 -12.87
C GLN A 285 2.70 24.81 -12.29
N SER A 286 3.04 24.92 -11.00
CA SER A 286 3.92 23.99 -10.29
C SER A 286 3.33 22.59 -10.10
N TYR A 287 2.01 22.42 -10.21
CA TYR A 287 1.36 21.11 -10.10
C TYR A 287 1.27 20.45 -11.48
N ILE A 288 2.28 19.65 -11.79
CA ILE A 288 2.35 18.84 -13.00
C ILE A 288 1.98 17.38 -12.70
N PRO A 289 1.45 16.62 -13.68
CA PRO A 289 1.23 15.19 -13.49
C PRO A 289 2.51 14.47 -13.09
N ILE A 290 2.46 13.69 -12.02
CA ILE A 290 3.61 12.96 -11.46
C ILE A 290 3.19 11.56 -11.04
N SER A 291 4.02 10.54 -11.30
CA SER A 291 3.73 9.20 -10.81
C SER A 291 3.82 9.16 -9.28
N VAL A 292 2.97 8.36 -8.63
CA VAL A 292 2.98 8.24 -7.17
C VAL A 292 4.33 7.70 -6.68
N SER A 293 4.94 6.76 -7.40
CA SER A 293 6.28 6.26 -7.08
C SER A 293 7.32 7.38 -7.08
N GLN A 294 7.35 8.22 -8.12
CA GLN A 294 8.22 9.39 -8.19
C GLN A 294 7.99 10.31 -7.00
N PHE A 295 6.74 10.68 -6.78
CA PHE A 295 6.34 11.64 -5.76
C PHE A 295 6.74 11.21 -4.34
N LEU A 296 6.56 9.92 -4.00
CA LEU A 296 6.93 9.40 -2.69
C LEU A 296 8.45 9.32 -2.49
N ASP A 297 9.20 9.06 -3.56
CA ASP A 297 10.67 9.05 -3.52
C ASP A 297 11.22 10.48 -3.37
N ASP A 298 10.62 11.46 -4.07
CA ASP A 298 10.95 12.89 -3.93
C ASP A 298 10.73 13.37 -2.49
N ILE A 299 9.57 13.06 -1.89
CA ILE A 299 9.28 13.42 -0.50
C ILE A 299 10.25 12.76 0.48
N SER A 300 10.63 11.51 0.23
CA SER A 300 11.53 10.79 1.12
C SER A 300 12.94 11.37 1.06
N ALA A 301 13.42 11.75 -0.13
CA ALA A 301 14.67 12.48 -0.28
C ALA A 301 14.66 13.84 0.43
N GLU A 302 13.54 14.57 0.40
CA GLU A 302 13.41 15.84 1.14
C GLU A 302 13.53 15.68 2.66
N GLU A 303 13.03 14.58 3.22
CA GLU A 303 13.07 14.31 4.66
C GLU A 303 14.48 13.95 5.16
N ASP A 304 15.25 13.20 4.36
CA ASP A 304 16.63 12.84 4.70
C ASP A 304 17.53 14.08 4.85
N ILE A 305 17.27 15.15 4.08
CA ILE A 305 17.98 16.44 4.18
C ILE A 305 17.72 17.11 5.54
N PHE A 306 16.49 17.08 6.04
CA PHE A 306 16.16 17.70 7.34
C PHE A 306 16.81 16.96 8.52
N CYS A 307 16.97 15.65 8.42
CA CYS A 307 17.70 14.86 9.41
C CYS A 307 19.21 15.17 9.41
N ASN A 308 19.80 15.45 8.24
CA ASN A 308 21.24 15.71 8.10
C ASN A 308 21.64 17.18 8.37
N ARG A 309 20.71 18.13 8.21
CA ARG A 309 20.98 19.57 8.41
C ARG A 309 21.13 19.98 9.87
N THR A 310 20.57 19.22 10.81
CA THR A 310 20.61 19.57 12.24
C THR A 310 21.98 19.41 12.90
N ASP A 311 22.95 18.75 12.24
CA ASP A 311 24.34 18.64 12.72
C ASP A 311 25.27 19.75 12.20
N ASN A 312 24.84 20.60 11.27
CA ASN A 312 25.67 21.68 10.71
C ASN A 312 24.98 23.03 10.81
N ALA A 313 25.11 23.66 11.97
CA ALA A 313 24.75 25.05 12.19
C ALA A 313 25.82 26.00 11.62
N TYR A 314 25.70 26.44 10.36
CA TYR A 314 25.91 27.86 9.97
C TYR A 314 25.52 28.13 8.50
N VAL A 315 24.90 29.29 8.28
CA VAL A 315 24.61 30.00 7.01
C VAL A 315 23.45 29.50 6.13
N SER A 316 22.38 30.30 6.14
CA SER A 316 21.42 30.41 5.03
C SER A 316 22.03 31.22 3.90
N GLN A 317 22.13 30.64 2.70
CA GLN A 317 22.22 31.38 1.46
C GLN A 317 21.54 30.57 0.33
N GLY A 318 20.48 31.16 -0.25
CA GLY A 318 19.81 30.79 -1.51
C GLY A 318 19.74 29.30 -1.90
N ASN A 319 18.61 28.63 -1.59
CA ASN A 319 18.37 27.24 -1.98
C ASN A 319 18.13 27.11 -3.51
N LEU A 320 19.19 27.02 -4.30
CA LEU A 320 19.19 26.36 -5.62
C LEU A 320 19.57 24.86 -5.51
N ASN A 321 19.95 24.41 -4.32
CA ASN A 321 20.34 23.02 -4.05
C ASN A 321 19.37 22.39 -3.03
N LYS A 322 18.15 22.07 -3.44
CA LYS A 322 17.46 20.90 -2.86
C LYS A 322 18.12 19.69 -3.51
N GLU A 323 18.64 18.75 -2.73
CA GLU A 323 19.11 17.47 -3.28
C GLU A 323 17.94 16.82 -4.03
N GLN A 324 18.08 16.74 -5.34
CA GLN A 324 17.08 16.22 -6.26
C GLN A 324 17.08 14.69 -6.14
N SER A 325 15.88 14.06 -6.10
CA SER A 325 15.80 12.59 -6.13
C SER A 325 16.50 12.05 -7.37
N LEU A 326 17.03 10.82 -7.29
CA LEU A 326 17.70 10.19 -8.44
C LEU A 326 16.81 10.23 -9.69
N ARG A 327 15.50 10.00 -9.55
CA ARG A 327 14.60 10.06 -10.69
C ARG A 327 14.40 11.48 -11.24
N SER A 328 14.33 12.50 -10.38
CA SER A 328 14.23 13.89 -10.84
C SER A 328 15.51 14.35 -11.55
N VAL A 329 16.69 13.88 -11.11
CA VAL A 329 17.97 14.13 -11.79
C VAL A 329 18.02 13.48 -13.18
N LEU A 330 17.39 12.31 -13.33
CA LEU A 330 17.38 11.55 -14.58
C LEU A 330 16.23 11.95 -15.53
N SER A 331 15.40 12.92 -15.17
CA SER A 331 14.22 13.34 -15.93
C SER A 331 14.33 14.79 -16.41
N ASP A 332 13.73 15.09 -17.56
CA ASP A 332 13.63 16.46 -18.07
C ASP A 332 12.76 17.32 -17.14
N PRO A 333 13.28 18.44 -16.58
CA PRO A 333 12.54 19.31 -15.69
C PRO A 333 11.25 19.92 -16.27
N LEU A 334 11.10 20.01 -17.60
CA LEU A 334 9.88 20.54 -18.21
C LEU A 334 8.77 19.51 -18.36
N THR A 335 9.12 18.27 -18.69
CA THR A 335 8.14 17.22 -19.03
C THR A 335 8.01 16.16 -17.96
N GLY A 336 9.00 16.03 -17.06
CA GLY A 336 9.14 14.90 -16.16
C GLY A 336 9.49 13.58 -16.84
N THR A 337 9.84 13.58 -18.15
CA THR A 337 10.20 12.36 -18.87
C THR A 337 11.67 12.01 -18.67
N TYR A 338 11.99 10.73 -18.46
CA TYR A 338 13.36 10.24 -18.38
C TYR A 338 14.18 10.66 -19.62
N MET A 339 15.40 11.16 -19.40
CA MET A 339 16.27 11.70 -20.45
C MET A 339 16.99 10.61 -21.25
N GLU A 340 16.22 9.75 -21.92
CA GLU A 340 16.72 8.67 -22.80
C GLU A 340 17.44 9.20 -24.05
N ASP A 341 17.26 10.48 -24.36
CA ASP A 341 17.88 11.24 -25.43
C ASP A 341 18.96 12.22 -24.92
N ALA A 342 19.42 12.08 -23.67
CA ALA A 342 20.38 12.98 -23.04
C ALA A 342 21.61 13.26 -23.92
N THR A 343 21.91 14.54 -24.12
CA THR A 343 22.96 15.00 -25.03
C THR A 343 23.75 16.13 -24.38
N TYR A 344 25.08 16.05 -24.47
CA TYR A 344 26.00 17.11 -24.09
C TYR A 344 25.95 18.24 -25.10
N VAL A 345 25.93 19.47 -24.57
CA VAL A 345 26.16 20.68 -25.34
C VAL A 345 27.61 21.15 -25.15
N SER A 346 28.07 22.09 -25.98
CA SER A 346 29.46 22.60 -25.99
C SER A 346 29.98 23.04 -24.62
N CYS A 347 29.12 23.50 -23.73
CA CYS A 347 29.48 23.92 -22.37
C CYS A 347 29.56 22.77 -21.34
N GLY A 348 29.38 21.51 -21.76
CA GLY A 348 29.50 20.31 -20.91
C GLY A 348 28.23 19.91 -20.15
N HIS A 349 27.16 20.70 -20.21
CA HIS A 349 25.88 20.34 -19.60
C HIS A 349 25.10 19.34 -20.46
N SER A 350 24.32 18.46 -19.81
CA SER A 350 23.46 17.49 -20.49
C SER A 350 22.00 17.90 -20.42
N PHE A 351 21.31 17.79 -21.55
CA PHE A 351 19.86 18.01 -21.66
C PHE A 351 19.20 16.84 -22.38
N GLY A 352 17.98 16.50 -21.98
CA GLY A 352 17.09 15.57 -22.67
C GLY A 352 15.70 16.18 -22.84
N GLY A 353 14.85 15.54 -23.63
CA GLY A 353 13.45 15.91 -23.82
C GLY A 353 13.22 17.31 -24.40
N LEU A 354 12.22 18.02 -23.87
CA LEU A 354 11.89 19.39 -24.28
C LEU A 354 12.96 20.40 -23.86
N MET A 355 13.70 20.15 -22.78
CA MET A 355 14.85 20.99 -22.44
C MET A 355 15.92 20.95 -23.52
N LEU A 356 16.26 19.77 -24.05
CA LEU A 356 17.21 19.67 -25.16
C LEU A 356 16.70 20.44 -26.38
N ARG A 357 15.42 20.27 -26.74
CA ARG A 357 14.81 20.99 -27.87
C ARG A 357 14.89 22.51 -27.70
N ARG A 358 14.55 23.03 -26.51
CA ARG A 358 14.62 24.47 -26.20
C ARG A 358 16.04 25.00 -26.31
N VAL A 359 17.02 24.24 -25.82
CA VAL A 359 18.44 24.61 -25.84
C VAL A 359 18.97 24.67 -27.27
N VAL A 360 18.55 23.75 -28.14
CA VAL A 360 18.89 23.77 -29.58
C VAL A 360 18.19 24.93 -30.30
N GLU A 361 16.89 25.14 -30.07
CA GLU A 361 16.12 26.23 -30.70
C GLU A 361 16.64 27.62 -30.32
N THR A 362 17.08 27.80 -29.08
CA THR A 362 17.62 29.08 -28.59
C THR A 362 19.11 29.24 -28.82
N SER A 363 19.83 28.16 -29.21
CA SER A 363 21.30 28.12 -29.32
C SER A 363 22.02 28.61 -28.05
N ARG A 364 21.41 28.44 -26.88
CA ARG A 364 21.93 28.89 -25.58
C ARG A 364 21.64 27.87 -24.49
N CYS A 365 22.64 27.65 -23.63
CA CYS A 365 22.51 26.77 -22.48
C CYS A 365 21.59 27.39 -21.43
N THR A 366 20.56 26.67 -20.97
CA THR A 366 19.63 27.17 -19.94
C THR A 366 20.25 27.22 -18.53
N LEU A 367 21.38 26.55 -18.30
CA LEU A 367 22.04 26.48 -17.00
C LEU A 367 23.14 27.55 -16.83
N CYS A 368 24.02 27.69 -17.82
CA CYS A 368 25.15 28.62 -17.76
C CYS A 368 25.07 29.77 -18.79
N ASN A 369 24.01 29.81 -19.60
CA ASN A 369 23.77 30.83 -20.63
C ASN A 369 24.88 30.94 -21.70
N ALA A 370 25.76 29.94 -21.81
CA ALA A 370 26.76 29.84 -22.87
C ALA A 370 26.11 29.58 -24.24
N GLU A 371 26.69 30.14 -25.30
CA GLU A 371 26.27 29.87 -26.67
C GLU A 371 26.61 28.43 -27.08
N ILE A 372 25.69 27.81 -27.81
CA ILE A 372 25.80 26.42 -28.21
C ILE A 372 25.85 26.34 -29.71
N GLU A 373 26.87 25.64 -30.22
CA GLU A 373 26.92 25.26 -31.63
C GLU A 373 26.04 24.01 -31.83
N PRO A 374 24.93 24.09 -32.59
CA PRO A 374 23.99 22.98 -32.76
C PRO A 374 24.60 21.77 -33.48
N GLY A 375 25.75 21.92 -34.14
CA GLY A 375 26.51 20.82 -34.76
C GLY A 375 27.39 20.01 -33.80
N SER A 376 27.57 20.44 -32.55
CA SER A 376 28.50 19.87 -31.56
C SER A 376 27.80 19.02 -30.49
N LEU A 377 26.64 18.46 -30.81
CA LEU A 377 25.82 17.68 -29.88
C LEU A 377 26.38 16.26 -29.72
N ILE A 378 26.89 15.94 -28.53
CA ILE A 378 27.48 14.63 -28.22
C ILE A 378 26.52 13.82 -27.34
N PRO A 379 26.12 12.59 -27.70
CA PRO A 379 25.20 11.81 -26.87
C PRO A 379 25.82 11.43 -25.51
N ASN A 380 25.06 11.61 -24.43
CA ASN A 380 25.47 11.17 -23.09
C ASN A 380 25.00 9.74 -22.81
N LEU A 381 25.77 8.76 -23.31
CA LEU A 381 25.40 7.34 -23.22
C LEU A 381 25.23 6.85 -21.77
N ALA A 382 26.01 7.37 -20.82
CA ALA A 382 25.92 6.98 -19.42
C ALA A 382 24.59 7.45 -18.80
N LEU A 383 24.21 8.71 -19.02
CA LEU A 383 22.98 9.28 -18.51
C LEU A 383 21.75 8.64 -19.16
N ARG A 384 21.82 8.37 -20.47
CA ARG A 384 20.78 7.61 -21.18
C ARG A 384 20.61 6.21 -20.60
N ALA A 385 21.70 5.47 -20.38
CA ALA A 385 21.65 4.14 -19.79
C ALA A 385 21.06 4.14 -18.37
N ALA A 386 21.44 5.12 -17.54
CA ALA A 386 20.88 5.30 -16.20
C ALA A 386 19.37 5.62 -16.25
N ALA A 387 18.97 6.58 -17.10
CA ALA A 387 17.57 6.95 -17.30
C ALA A 387 16.73 5.76 -17.79
N THR A 388 17.22 4.99 -18.77
CA THR A 388 16.55 3.79 -19.28
C THR A 388 16.45 2.68 -18.21
N ALA A 389 17.49 2.47 -17.40
CA ALA A 389 17.46 1.45 -16.35
C ALA A 389 16.40 1.76 -15.28
N VAL A 390 16.36 3.01 -14.83
CA VAL A 390 15.37 3.46 -13.83
C VAL A 390 13.96 3.46 -14.42
N LYS A 391 13.79 3.89 -15.68
CA LYS A 391 12.52 3.77 -16.41
C LYS A 391 12.04 2.33 -16.50
N TYR A 392 12.92 1.39 -16.85
CA TYR A 392 12.55 -0.03 -16.94
C TYR A 392 12.13 -0.61 -15.59
N GLU A 393 12.79 -0.20 -14.50
CA GLU A 393 12.39 -0.59 -13.16
C GLU A 393 10.99 -0.04 -12.80
N ASP A 394 10.71 1.21 -13.15
CA ASP A 394 9.42 1.84 -12.96
C ASP A 394 8.34 1.14 -13.79
N GLU A 395 8.55 0.98 -15.08
CA GLU A 395 7.66 0.25 -15.97
C GLU A 395 7.39 -1.16 -15.46
N ARG A 396 8.41 -1.88 -14.98
CA ARG A 396 8.23 -3.20 -14.40
C ARG A 396 7.36 -3.17 -13.14
N ARG A 397 7.47 -2.16 -12.29
CA ARG A 397 6.58 -1.96 -11.13
C ARG A 397 5.15 -1.59 -11.56
N LEU A 398 5.00 -0.77 -12.60
CA LEU A 398 3.69 -0.32 -13.14
C LEU A 398 2.95 -1.47 -13.85
N PHE A 399 3.61 -2.10 -14.83
CA PHE A 399 3.03 -3.13 -15.71
C PHE A 399 2.83 -4.47 -15.02
N HIS A 400 3.68 -4.85 -14.05
CA HIS A 400 3.46 -6.09 -13.30
C HIS A 400 2.13 -6.04 -12.54
N ASN A 401 1.85 -4.93 -11.86
CA ASN A 401 0.61 -4.74 -11.12
C ASN A 401 -0.60 -4.55 -12.05
N ALA A 402 -0.45 -3.78 -13.14
CA ALA A 402 -1.53 -3.58 -14.11
C ALA A 402 -1.90 -4.87 -14.89
N SER A 403 -0.92 -5.68 -15.28
CA SER A 403 -1.15 -6.95 -16.00
C SER A 403 -1.78 -8.00 -15.10
N LEU A 404 -1.41 -8.03 -13.81
CA LEU A 404 -2.06 -8.88 -12.81
C LEU A 404 -3.53 -8.48 -12.61
N ARG A 405 -3.82 -7.17 -12.56
CA ARG A 405 -5.20 -6.67 -12.42
C ARG A 405 -6.04 -6.88 -13.69
N LYS A 406 -5.49 -6.65 -14.89
CA LYS A 406 -6.19 -6.91 -16.16
C LYS A 406 -6.57 -8.39 -16.30
N ARG A 407 -5.63 -9.31 -16.07
CA ARG A 407 -5.92 -10.76 -16.08
C ARG A 407 -6.97 -11.16 -15.04
N ARG A 408 -7.02 -10.50 -13.88
CA ARG A 408 -8.00 -10.81 -12.82
C ARG A 408 -9.36 -10.19 -13.10
N LYS A 409 -9.43 -9.00 -13.69
CA LYS A 409 -10.68 -8.39 -14.16
C LYS A 409 -11.31 -9.20 -15.28
N GLU A 410 -10.51 -9.68 -16.23
CA GLU A 410 -10.94 -10.61 -17.28
C GLU A 410 -11.45 -11.94 -16.68
N VAL A 411 -10.77 -12.48 -15.66
CA VAL A 411 -11.23 -13.69 -14.94
C VAL A 411 -12.46 -13.44 -14.05
N GLY A 412 -12.65 -12.22 -13.55
CA GLY A 412 -13.83 -11.79 -12.80
C GLY A 412 -15.06 -11.61 -13.70
N GLU A 413 -14.90 -10.97 -14.86
CA GLU A 413 -15.95 -10.83 -15.87
C GLU A 413 -16.33 -12.17 -16.51
N PHE A 414 -15.36 -13.10 -16.68
CA PHE A 414 -15.61 -14.46 -17.15
C PHE A 414 -16.41 -15.33 -16.15
N ARG A 415 -16.49 -14.91 -14.88
CA ARG A 415 -17.36 -15.56 -13.87
C ARG A 415 -18.77 -14.99 -13.82
N GLU A 416 -18.99 -13.79 -14.35
CA GLU A 416 -20.30 -13.12 -14.36
C GLU A 416 -21.08 -13.32 -15.67
N ASN A 417 -20.39 -13.48 -16.80
CA ASN A 417 -21.04 -13.82 -18.07
C ASN A 417 -20.59 -15.21 -18.52
N GLY A 418 -21.40 -16.22 -18.21
CA GLY A 418 -21.18 -17.57 -18.68
C GLY A 418 -21.38 -17.65 -20.19
N GLU A 419 -20.28 -17.72 -20.95
CA GLU A 419 -20.27 -18.35 -22.26
C GLU A 419 -18.89 -18.91 -22.59
N LEU A 420 -18.91 -20.20 -22.93
CA LEU A 420 -17.80 -21.09 -23.21
C LEU A 420 -17.13 -20.73 -24.54
N LEU A 421 -15.90 -20.23 -24.53
CA LEU A 421 -14.98 -20.44 -25.66
C LEU A 421 -13.53 -20.64 -25.19
N SER A 422 -12.92 -21.64 -25.83
CA SER A 422 -11.59 -22.21 -25.65
C SER A 422 -10.50 -21.23 -26.08
N GLU A 423 -9.37 -21.17 -25.36
CA GLU A 423 -8.05 -21.60 -25.85
C GLU A 423 -6.88 -21.16 -24.92
N THR A 424 -6.07 -22.18 -24.58
CA THR A 424 -4.59 -22.20 -24.46
C THR A 424 -3.83 -21.43 -23.35
N SER A 425 -3.75 -22.10 -22.18
CA SER A 425 -2.51 -22.42 -21.40
C SER A 425 -1.71 -21.32 -20.64
N PRO A 426 -0.83 -21.65 -19.66
CA PRO A 426 -0.56 -22.93 -18.95
C PRO A 426 -0.44 -22.78 -17.41
N PHE A 427 -1.23 -23.49 -16.60
CA PHE A 427 -0.88 -23.71 -15.18
C PHE A 427 -1.22 -25.14 -14.72
N LYS A 428 -0.16 -25.90 -14.38
CA LYS A 428 -0.11 -27.18 -13.65
C LYS A 428 -1.32 -28.11 -13.84
N ALA A 429 -1.27 -28.91 -14.90
CA ALA A 429 -2.21 -29.99 -15.13
C ALA A 429 -2.16 -31.03 -14.00
N ILE A 430 -3.31 -31.27 -13.37
CA ILE A 430 -3.59 -32.51 -12.64
C ILE A 430 -3.49 -33.62 -13.68
N GLN A 431 -2.46 -34.47 -13.59
CA GLN A 431 -2.28 -35.57 -14.54
C GLN A 431 -3.36 -36.61 -14.29
N TYR A 432 -4.24 -36.78 -15.27
CA TYR A 432 -5.29 -37.78 -15.24
C TYR A 432 -4.77 -39.11 -15.83
N PRO A 433 -4.63 -40.16 -15.01
CA PRO A 433 -3.93 -41.38 -15.42
C PRO A 433 -4.71 -42.30 -16.39
N PHE A 434 -6.00 -42.03 -16.59
CA PHE A 434 -6.88 -42.78 -17.49
C PHE A 434 -7.60 -41.87 -18.48
N SER A 435 -7.79 -42.39 -19.70
CA SER A 435 -8.45 -41.71 -20.83
C SER A 435 -9.92 -42.11 -20.94
N VAL A 436 -10.74 -41.26 -21.56
CA VAL A 436 -12.12 -41.62 -21.92
C VAL A 436 -12.09 -42.77 -22.94
N ASN A 437 -13.00 -43.73 -22.78
CA ASN A 437 -13.08 -45.03 -23.46
C ASN A 437 -11.97 -46.04 -23.10
N GLU A 438 -11.16 -45.78 -22.07
CA GLU A 438 -10.21 -46.77 -21.54
C GLU A 438 -10.95 -47.79 -20.66
N LYS A 439 -10.68 -49.09 -20.89
CA LYS A 439 -11.20 -50.19 -20.07
C LYS A 439 -10.37 -50.33 -18.80
N VAL A 440 -11.03 -50.33 -17.65
CA VAL A 440 -10.40 -50.36 -16.33
C VAL A 440 -11.10 -51.37 -15.42
N THR A 441 -10.35 -51.90 -14.46
CA THR A 441 -10.90 -52.77 -13.40
C THR A 441 -11.05 -51.95 -12.12
N ILE A 442 -12.21 -52.06 -11.47
CA ILE A 442 -12.49 -51.36 -10.22
C ILE A 442 -11.86 -52.17 -9.07
N LYS A 443 -10.73 -51.71 -8.52
CA LYS A 443 -10.05 -52.34 -7.37
C LYS A 443 -10.72 -51.99 -6.03
N GLY A 444 -11.45 -50.88 -5.99
CA GLY A 444 -12.13 -50.39 -4.79
C GLY A 444 -11.21 -49.71 -3.78
N ASN A 445 -11.84 -49.04 -2.82
CA ASN A 445 -11.24 -48.44 -1.63
C ASN A 445 -12.25 -48.54 -0.47
N ARG A 446 -11.91 -48.04 0.74
CA ARG A 446 -12.83 -48.07 1.91
C ARG A 446 -14.20 -47.40 1.69
N ARG A 447 -14.38 -46.63 0.62
CA ARG A 447 -15.62 -45.90 0.27
C ARG A 447 -16.27 -46.43 -1.01
N THR A 448 -15.71 -47.47 -1.64
CA THR A 448 -16.27 -48.07 -2.85
C THR A 448 -17.16 -49.25 -2.44
N PRO A 449 -18.45 -49.28 -2.83
CA PRO A 449 -19.32 -50.41 -2.53
C PRO A 449 -18.76 -51.72 -3.11
N ASP A 450 -18.75 -52.79 -2.31
CA ASP A 450 -18.18 -54.10 -2.69
C ASP A 450 -18.80 -54.67 -3.97
N LYS A 451 -20.07 -54.36 -4.23
CA LYS A 451 -20.80 -54.75 -5.45
C LYS A 451 -20.16 -54.28 -6.77
N PHE A 452 -19.22 -53.33 -6.71
CA PHE A 452 -18.50 -52.80 -7.87
C PHE A 452 -17.04 -53.23 -7.92
N VAL A 453 -16.49 -53.79 -6.84
CA VAL A 453 -15.10 -54.21 -6.76
C VAL A 453 -14.90 -55.49 -7.59
N GLY A 454 -13.83 -55.53 -8.39
CA GLY A 454 -13.52 -56.63 -9.31
C GLY A 454 -14.22 -56.54 -10.67
N LYS A 455 -15.18 -55.62 -10.85
CA LYS A 455 -15.88 -55.47 -12.13
C LYS A 455 -15.09 -54.66 -13.14
N GLU A 456 -15.30 -55.00 -14.41
CA GLU A 456 -14.75 -54.26 -15.54
C GLU A 456 -15.69 -53.12 -15.92
N ALA A 457 -15.11 -51.95 -16.19
CA ALA A 457 -15.85 -50.77 -16.58
C ALA A 457 -15.08 -49.96 -17.64
N ILE A 458 -15.82 -49.19 -18.42
CA ILE A 458 -15.27 -48.27 -19.42
C ILE A 458 -15.47 -46.85 -18.92
N ILE A 459 -14.43 -46.03 -19.01
CA ILE A 459 -14.52 -44.62 -18.64
C ILE A 459 -15.34 -43.87 -19.68
N THR A 460 -16.47 -43.31 -19.31
CA THR A 460 -17.34 -42.57 -20.23
C THR A 460 -17.08 -41.06 -20.17
N SER A 461 -16.66 -40.53 -19.02
CA SER A 461 -16.24 -39.14 -18.91
C SER A 461 -15.26 -38.92 -17.76
N GLN A 462 -14.36 -37.96 -17.95
CA GLN A 462 -13.45 -37.47 -16.92
C GLN A 462 -14.10 -36.29 -16.20
N CYS A 463 -14.17 -36.35 -14.88
CA CYS A 463 -14.70 -35.31 -14.01
C CYS A 463 -13.56 -34.59 -13.28
N LEU A 464 -13.86 -33.45 -12.66
CA LEU A 464 -12.89 -32.65 -11.91
C LEU A 464 -12.27 -33.45 -10.75
N ASN A 465 -11.06 -33.06 -10.33
CA ASN A 465 -10.36 -33.59 -9.15
C ASN A 465 -10.06 -35.10 -9.19
N GLY A 466 -9.80 -35.65 -10.38
CA GLY A 466 -9.42 -37.06 -10.55
C GLY A 466 -10.57 -38.06 -10.40
N TRP A 467 -11.82 -37.62 -10.58
CA TRP A 467 -13.01 -38.47 -10.64
C TRP A 467 -13.32 -38.90 -12.07
N TYR A 468 -13.86 -40.10 -12.22
CA TYR A 468 -14.27 -40.66 -13.50
C TYR A 468 -15.70 -41.18 -13.41
N LEU A 469 -16.49 -40.95 -14.46
CA LEU A 469 -17.73 -41.66 -14.69
C LEU A 469 -17.40 -42.94 -15.46
N LEU A 470 -17.82 -44.06 -14.90
CA LEU A 470 -17.57 -45.39 -15.45
C LEU A 470 -18.88 -46.05 -15.79
N LYS A 471 -18.92 -46.76 -16.91
CA LYS A 471 -20.02 -47.67 -17.27
C LYS A 471 -19.55 -49.10 -17.09
N ILE A 472 -20.15 -49.82 -16.15
CA ILE A 472 -19.82 -51.21 -15.87
C ILE A 472 -20.25 -52.07 -17.06
N ILE A 473 -19.37 -52.92 -17.56
CA ILE A 473 -19.60 -53.70 -18.79
C ILE A 473 -20.73 -54.72 -18.57
N ASP A 474 -20.68 -55.45 -17.45
CA ASP A 474 -21.63 -56.54 -17.18
C ASP A 474 -23.05 -56.04 -16.87
N SER A 475 -23.19 -54.94 -16.11
CA SER A 475 -24.51 -54.43 -15.67
C SER A 475 -25.02 -53.23 -16.46
N GLY A 476 -24.17 -52.57 -17.25
CA GLY A 476 -24.51 -51.33 -17.95
C GLY A 476 -24.73 -50.12 -17.04
N GLU A 477 -24.58 -50.27 -15.72
CA GLU A 477 -24.77 -49.21 -14.73
C GLU A 477 -23.63 -48.17 -14.78
N ASN A 478 -23.99 -46.90 -14.57
CA ASN A 478 -23.02 -45.81 -14.51
C ASN A 478 -22.66 -45.48 -13.05
N VAL A 479 -21.37 -45.46 -12.71
CA VAL A 479 -20.87 -45.17 -11.37
C VAL A 479 -19.75 -44.13 -11.43
N ARG A 480 -19.71 -43.22 -10.45
CA ARG A 480 -18.62 -42.25 -10.32
C ARG A 480 -17.61 -42.71 -9.28
N LEU A 481 -16.35 -42.91 -9.70
CA LEU A 481 -15.26 -43.32 -8.81
C LEU A 481 -14.00 -42.49 -9.05
N GLN A 482 -13.20 -42.34 -8.00
CA GLN A 482 -11.92 -41.65 -8.08
C GLN A 482 -10.85 -42.55 -8.70
N TYR A 483 -9.87 -41.97 -9.38
CA TYR A 483 -8.79 -42.69 -10.07
C TYR A 483 -8.05 -43.72 -9.19
N ARG A 484 -7.97 -43.49 -7.87
CA ARG A 484 -7.31 -44.40 -6.92
C ARG A 484 -8.04 -45.72 -6.70
N SER A 485 -9.32 -45.79 -7.06
CA SER A 485 -10.12 -47.02 -7.01
C SER A 485 -10.05 -47.82 -8.31
N LEU A 486 -9.29 -47.35 -9.32
CA LEU A 486 -9.25 -47.92 -10.67
C LEU A 486 -7.84 -48.48 -10.97
N GLN A 487 -7.79 -49.52 -11.78
CA GLN A 487 -6.56 -50.12 -12.27
C GLN A 487 -6.63 -50.32 -13.79
N LYS A 488 -5.53 -50.08 -14.50
CA LYS A 488 -5.45 -50.29 -15.95
C LYS A 488 -5.57 -51.77 -16.27
N PHE A 489 -6.33 -52.08 -17.31
CA PHE A 489 -6.44 -53.45 -17.83
C PHE A 489 -5.13 -53.84 -18.51
N GLN A 490 -4.41 -54.83 -17.98
CA GLN A 490 -3.22 -55.40 -18.63
C GLN A 490 -3.66 -56.57 -19.52
N SER A 491 -3.54 -56.43 -20.83
CA SER A 491 -3.74 -57.53 -21.78
C SER A 491 -2.51 -58.44 -21.79
N SER A 492 -2.59 -59.60 -21.16
CA SER A 492 -1.57 -60.65 -21.22
C SER A 492 -1.59 -61.31 -22.62
N GLN A 493 -0.70 -60.90 -23.51
CA GLN A 493 -0.32 -61.70 -24.68
C GLN A 493 1.19 -61.90 -24.68
N SER A 494 1.63 -63.05 -24.19
CA SER A 494 2.79 -63.78 -24.72
C SER A 494 2.85 -65.14 -24.02
N SER A 495 2.31 -66.17 -24.66
CA SER A 495 2.57 -67.56 -24.29
C SER A 495 3.11 -68.28 -25.51
N GLN A 496 4.32 -68.82 -25.35
CA GLN A 496 5.01 -69.82 -26.16
C GLN A 496 5.60 -69.38 -27.51
N GLU A 497 6.92 -69.25 -27.57
CA GLU A 497 7.74 -70.17 -28.38
C GLU A 497 9.25 -70.07 -28.01
N THR A 498 9.79 -71.25 -27.68
CA THR A 498 11.14 -71.77 -27.96
C THR A 498 12.41 -71.05 -27.47
N THR A 499 12.90 -71.56 -26.34
CA THR A 499 14.27 -72.08 -26.11
C THR A 499 15.26 -72.07 -27.30
N GLY A 500 16.45 -71.47 -27.09
CA GLY A 500 17.65 -71.84 -27.85
C GLY A 500 18.85 -70.88 -27.74
N GLY A 501 19.73 -71.10 -26.74
CA GLY A 501 21.15 -70.68 -26.71
C GLY A 501 21.43 -69.21 -26.36
N GLY A 502 22.40 -68.83 -25.52
CA GLY A 502 23.41 -69.54 -24.76
C GLY A 502 24.18 -68.51 -23.92
N GLU A 503 24.46 -68.89 -22.67
CA GLU A 503 25.58 -68.51 -21.79
C GLU A 503 26.25 -67.12 -21.91
N ARG A 504 26.27 -66.36 -20.80
CA ARG A 504 27.52 -66.14 -20.04
C ARG A 504 27.31 -65.53 -18.64
N CYS A 505 28.11 -66.10 -17.74
CA CYS A 505 28.23 -66.03 -16.28
C CYS A 505 28.40 -64.68 -15.57
N HIS A 506 28.00 -64.70 -14.28
CA HIS A 506 28.61 -64.19 -13.02
C HIS A 506 29.47 -62.89 -13.05
N SER A 507 29.40 -61.98 -12.06
CA SER A 507 29.52 -62.19 -10.61
C SER A 507 29.20 -60.92 -9.80
N GLN A 508 28.84 -61.08 -8.52
CA GLN A 508 28.80 -60.05 -7.47
C GLN A 508 30.24 -59.58 -7.09
N PRO A 509 30.39 -58.54 -6.23
CA PRO A 509 30.46 -58.84 -4.79
C PRO A 509 29.72 -57.85 -3.86
N LEU A 510 29.38 -58.36 -2.68
CA LEU A 510 28.97 -57.66 -1.45
C LEU A 510 30.19 -57.38 -0.55
N ASN A 511 29.93 -56.59 0.51
CA ASN A 511 30.68 -56.35 1.75
C ASN A 511 31.54 -55.08 1.81
N SER A 512 31.71 -54.40 2.94
CA SER A 512 30.94 -54.19 4.19
C SER A 512 31.80 -53.25 5.04
N SER A 513 31.14 -52.48 5.91
CA SER A 513 31.58 -52.07 7.27
C SER A 513 32.91 -51.32 7.47
N SER A 514 32.80 -50.11 8.01
CA SER A 514 33.14 -49.81 9.41
C SER A 514 32.26 -48.67 9.92
#